data_AF-A0A067EGY7-F1
#
_entry.id   AF-A0A067EGY7-F1
#
_cell.length_a   1.000
_cell.length_b   1.000
_cell.length_c   1.000
_cell.angle_alpha   90.00
_cell.angle_beta   90.00
_cell.angle_gamma   90.00
#
_symmetry.space_group_name_H-M   'P 1'
#
loop_
_entity.id
_entity.type
_entity.pdbx_description
1 polymer ?
#
loop_
_entity_poly.entity_id
_entity_poly.type
_entity_poly.pdbx_seq_one_letter_code
_entity_poly.pdbx_strand_id
1 'polypeptide(L)' 'QLEEVTKELIEILKTLQEELGDDPHFGEKMFGFVDVAFIPFYCWFHSYETLGQFIFETEWPKIIAWAKRCKQ' A
#
# COMPACT_ATOMS: atom_id res chain seq x y z
N GLN A 1 -12.65 -12.58 -13.23
CA GLN A 1 -11.94 -11.33 -13.59
C GLN A 1 -11.75 -10.46 -12.36
N LEU A 2 -12.78 -9.83 -11.78
CA LEU A 2 -12.58 -8.97 -10.59
C LEU A 2 -11.93 -9.71 -9.40
N GLU A 3 -12.36 -10.95 -9.11
CA GLU A 3 -11.77 -11.75 -8.02
C GLU A 3 -10.29 -12.11 -8.26
N GLU A 4 -9.89 -12.31 -9.51
CA GLU A 4 -8.50 -12.61 -9.90
C GLU A 4 -7.62 -11.37 -9.77
N VAL A 5 -8.11 -10.23 -10.27
CA VAL A 5 -7.45 -8.91 -10.10
C VAL A 5 -7.32 -8.53 -8.63
N THR A 6 -8.33 -8.82 -7.81
CA THR A 6 -8.25 -8.58 -6.35
C THR A 6 -7.18 -9.47 -5.71
N LYS A 7 -7.05 -10.73 -6.11
CA LYS A 7 -5.99 -11.62 -5.61
C LYS A 7 -4.61 -11.12 -5.99
N GLU A 8 -4.41 -10.69 -7.25
CA GLU A 8 -3.16 -10.09 -7.70
C GLU A 8 -2.83 -8.81 -6.93
N LEU A 9 -3.81 -7.93 -6.71
CA LEU A 9 -3.63 -6.74 -5.88
C LEU A 9 -3.20 -7.10 -4.46
N ILE A 10 -3.83 -8.09 -3.84
CA ILE A 10 -3.46 -8.56 -2.50
C ILE A 10 -2.02 -9.09 -2.49
N GLU A 11 -1.59 -9.85 -3.50
CA GLU A 11 -0.21 -10.32 -3.60
C GLU A 11 0.79 -9.17 -3.74
N ILE A 12 0.47 -8.16 -4.56
CA ILE A 12 1.29 -6.95 -4.69
C ILE A 12 1.40 -6.21 -3.34
N LEU A 13 0.28 -6.04 -2.63
CA LEU A 13 0.26 -5.38 -1.32
C LEU A 13 1.04 -6.17 -0.25
N LYS A 14 1.03 -7.51 -0.30
CA LYS A 14 1.88 -8.35 0.56
C LYS A 14 3.35 -8.06 0.32
N THR A 15 3.79 -8.13 -0.93
CA THR A 15 5.18 -7.82 -1.28
C THR A 15 5.56 -6.42 -0.84
N LEU A 16 4.73 -5.42 -1.10
CA LEU A 16 5.01 -4.04 -0.67
C LEU A 16 5.09 -3.91 0.86
N GLN A 17 4.20 -4.57 1.61
CA GLN A 17 4.24 -4.51 3.07
C GLN A 17 5.46 -5.25 3.66
N GLU A 18 5.89 -6.34 3.03
CA GLU A 18 7.09 -7.08 3.41
C GLU A 18 8.36 -6.27 3.14
N GLU A 19 8.50 -5.70 1.94
CA GLU A 19 9.64 -4.87 1.54
C GLU A 19 9.73 -3.56 2.34
N LEU A 20 8.59 -2.96 2.71
CA LEU A 20 8.57 -1.79 3.58
C LEU A 20 9.04 -2.13 5.01
N GLY A 21 8.83 -3.37 5.46
CA GLY A 21 9.28 -3.81 6.78
C GLY A 21 8.76 -2.91 7.91
N ASP A 22 9.66 -2.46 8.78
CA ASP A 22 9.36 -1.49 9.84
C ASP A 22 9.91 -0.09 9.52
N ASP A 23 10.38 0.10 8.30
CA ASP A 23 11.03 1.33 7.89
C ASP A 23 10.02 2.44 7.57
N PRO A 24 10.42 3.72 7.70
CA PRO A 24 9.55 4.84 7.38
C PRO A 24 9.22 4.90 5.88
N HIS A 25 10.15 4.49 5.01
CA HIS A 25 10.08 4.53 3.54
C HIS A 25 10.65 3.24 2.92
N PHE A 26 10.35 2.99 1.65
CA PHE A 26 10.92 1.84 0.92
C PHE A 26 12.43 1.97 0.68
N GLY A 27 12.98 3.18 0.75
CA GLY A 27 14.43 3.43 0.79
C GLY A 27 15.00 3.45 2.20
N GLU A 28 14.43 2.64 3.11
CA GLU A 28 14.67 2.62 4.55
C GLU A 28 14.42 3.99 5.18
N LYS A 29 15.47 4.82 5.28
CA LYS A 29 15.42 6.15 5.92
C LYS A 29 15.10 7.28 4.95
N MET A 30 15.30 7.07 3.65
CA MET A 30 15.12 8.11 2.64
C MET A 30 13.88 7.83 1.80
N PHE A 31 13.14 8.89 1.50
CA PHE A 31 12.07 8.82 0.51
C PHE A 31 12.67 8.51 -0.87
N GLY A 32 12.27 7.38 -1.45
CA GLY A 32 12.89 6.79 -2.62
C GLY A 32 11.96 6.65 -3.82
N PHE A 33 12.46 5.94 -4.83
CA PHE A 33 11.75 5.74 -6.10
C PHE A 33 10.39 5.05 -5.92
N VAL A 34 10.34 3.99 -5.11
CA VAL A 34 9.10 3.24 -4.87
C VAL A 34 8.08 4.12 -4.15
N ASP A 35 8.53 4.97 -3.22
CA ASP A 35 7.64 5.89 -2.52
C ASP A 35 6.96 6.87 -3.50
N VAL A 36 7.75 7.46 -4.42
CA VAL A 36 7.24 8.35 -5.49
C VAL A 36 6.26 7.62 -6.41
N ALA A 37 6.58 6.38 -6.79
CA ALA A 37 5.77 5.60 -7.71
C ALA A 37 4.45 5.14 -7.08
N PHE A 38 4.46 4.81 -5.79
CA PHE A 38 3.33 4.19 -5.10
C PHE A 38 2.39 5.21 -4.43
N ILE A 39 2.89 6.35 -3.93
CA ILE A 39 2.06 7.31 -3.20
C ILE A 39 0.84 7.85 -3.98
N PRO A 40 0.85 8.01 -5.31
CA PRO A 40 -0.33 8.46 -6.05
C PRO A 40 -1.51 7.49 -5.94
N PHE A 41 -1.27 6.21 -5.66
CA PHE A 41 -2.33 5.22 -5.50
C PHE A 41 -3.08 5.36 -4.17
N TYR A 42 -2.55 6.09 -3.19
CA TYR A 42 -3.20 6.29 -1.90
C TYR A 42 -4.61 6.90 -2.04
N CYS A 43 -4.84 7.79 -3.01
CA CYS A 43 -6.17 8.35 -3.24
C CYS A 43 -7.20 7.33 -3.76
N TRP A 44 -6.74 6.18 -4.27
CA TRP A 44 -7.57 5.10 -4.78
C TRP A 44 -7.84 4.00 -3.74
N PHE A 45 -7.23 4.07 -2.55
CA PHE A 45 -7.38 3.01 -1.55
C PHE A 45 -8.84 2.77 -1.17
N HIS A 46 -9.64 3.82 -1.02
CA HIS A 46 -11.07 3.68 -0.76
C HIS A 46 -11.81 2.91 -1.87
N SER A 47 -11.43 3.11 -3.13
CA SER A 47 -11.97 2.34 -4.25
C SER A 47 -11.55 0.88 -4.18
N TYR A 48 -10.31 0.59 -3.79
CA TYR A 48 -9.81 -0.77 -3.60
C TYR A 48 -10.52 -1.49 -2.45
N GLU A 49 -10.80 -0.82 -1.33
CA GLU A 49 -11.60 -1.40 -0.23
C GLU A 49 -12.99 -1.81 -0.71
N THR A 50 -13.64 -0.91 -1.45
CA THR A 50 -15.01 -1.11 -1.94
C THR A 50 -15.08 -2.26 -2.95
N LEU A 51 -14.09 -2.37 -3.84
CA LEU A 51 -14.06 -3.38 -4.89
C LEU A 51 -13.49 -4.73 -4.43
N GLY A 52 -12.53 -4.71 -3.52
CA GLY A 52 -11.83 -5.87 -3.00
C GLY A 52 -12.46 -6.51 -1.76
N GLN A 53 -13.44 -5.83 -1.15
CA GLN A 53 -14.13 -6.28 0.06
C GLN A 53 -13.19 -6.48 1.27
N PHE A 54 -12.16 -5.64 1.38
CA PHE A 54 -11.20 -5.63 2.49
C PHE A 54 -11.00 -4.22 3.03
N ILE A 55 -10.39 -4.09 4.21
CA ILE A 55 -10.15 -2.79 4.87
C ILE A 55 -8.64 -2.56 4.99
N PHE A 56 -8.13 -1.48 4.37
CA PHE A 56 -6.69 -1.21 4.34
C PHE A 56 -6.13 -0.95 5.74
N GLU A 57 -6.82 -0.17 6.57
CA GLU A 57 -6.42 0.14 7.94
C GLU A 57 -6.17 -1.12 8.79
N THR A 58 -6.92 -2.19 8.56
CA THR A 58 -6.85 -3.42 9.35
C THR A 58 -5.87 -4.42 8.76
N GLU A 59 -5.87 -4.58 7.43
CA GLU A 59 -5.12 -5.64 6.75
C GLU A 59 -3.71 -5.21 6.33
N TRP A 60 -3.52 -3.92 6.05
CA TRP A 60 -2.26 -3.34 5.57
C TRP A 60 -1.80 -2.17 6.44
N PRO A 61 -1.70 -2.33 7.78
CA PRO A 61 -1.46 -1.24 8.70
C PRO A 61 -0.13 -0.52 8.45
N LYS A 62 0.90 -1.21 7.96
CA LYS A 62 2.21 -0.61 7.65
C LYS A 62 2.14 0.28 6.42
N ILE A 63 1.44 -0.18 5.37
CA ILE A 63 1.20 0.62 4.16
C ILE A 63 0.39 1.87 4.51
N ILE A 64 -0.65 1.75 5.34
CA ILE A 64 -1.42 2.93 5.77
C ILE A 64 -0.56 3.90 6.58
N ALA A 65 0.26 3.41 7.50
CA ALA A 65 1.16 4.25 8.28
C ALA A 65 2.16 4.98 7.37
N TRP A 66 2.74 4.28 6.39
CA TRP A 66 3.60 4.86 5.37
C TRP A 66 2.90 5.93 4.53
N ALA A 67 1.70 5.65 4.00
CA ALA A 67 0.97 6.60 3.16
C ALA A 67 0.60 7.87 3.94
N LYS A 68 0.20 7.74 5.21
CA LYS A 68 -0.08 8.87 6.09
C LYS A 68 1.16 9.73 6.33
N ARG A 69 2.34 9.14 6.48
CA ARG A 69 3.62 9.88 6.59
C ARG A 69 3.93 10.63 5.30
N CYS A 70 3.74 10.01 4.14
CA CYS A 70 4.08 10.61 2.84
C CYS A 70 3.17 11.77 2.42
N LYS A 71 1.96 11.88 3.00
CA LYS A 71 1.00 12.94 2.73
C LYS A 71 1.19 14.21 3.59
N GLN A 72 2.03 14.14 4.64
CA GLN A 72 2.38 15.30 5.48
C GLN A 72 3.42 16.18 4.79
#